data_AF-A0A5E5BZ49-F1
#
_entry.id   AF-A0A5E5BZ49-F1
#
_cell.length_a   1.000
_cell.length_b   1.000
_cell.length_c   1.000
_cell.angle_alpha   90.00
_cell.angle_beta   90.00
_cell.angle_gamma   90.00
#
_symmetry.space_group_name_H-M   'P 1'
#
loop_
_entity.id
_entity.type
_entity.pdbx_description
1 polymer ?
#
loop_
_entity_poly.entity_id
_entity_poly.type
_entity_poly.pdbx_seq_one_letter_code
_entity_poly.pdbx_strand_id
1 'polypeptide(L)'
;MSVDRRGYRFSLSPLLAQARWQLDAARDALGVATRQMNEARDRLAQAQAHLRTESARVDGASQVDIGRRMASMAFLATLHERLETAKAEVQTSEAMHVDAREACIQAQRHVERFEKVEAHQWEAFVQDKEAAQARESDADWLARTAHLQGVSHPSHAGDSHD
;
A
#
# COMPACT_ATOMS: atom_id res chain seq x y z
N MET A 1 -12.53 8.92 28.16
CA MET A 1 -11.76 10.17 28.34
C MET A 1 -10.89 10.35 27.10
N SER A 2 -10.79 11.55 26.53
CA SER A 2 -9.95 11.79 25.35
C SER A 2 -8.61 12.36 25.80
N VAL A 3 -7.53 11.56 25.79
CA VAL A 3 -6.16 12.05 26.03
C VAL A 3 -5.75 12.95 24.88
N ASP A 4 -5.18 14.12 25.19
CA ASP A 4 -4.74 15.09 24.18
C ASP A 4 -3.59 14.51 23.33
N ARG A 5 -3.78 14.52 22.02
CA ARG A 5 -2.80 14.05 21.02
C ARG A 5 -1.61 14.98 20.85
N ARG A 6 -1.69 16.24 21.28
CA ARG A 6 -0.66 17.27 21.04
C ARG A 6 0.71 16.94 21.63
N GLY A 7 0.78 16.04 22.61
CA GLY A 7 2.03 15.58 23.23
C GLY A 7 2.67 14.34 22.60
N TYR A 8 1.94 13.62 21.75
CA TYR A 8 2.44 12.38 21.16
C TYR A 8 3.24 12.65 19.88
N ARG A 9 4.46 12.09 19.81
CA ARG A 9 5.31 12.14 18.62
C ARG A 9 5.82 10.74 18.31
N PHE A 10 5.42 10.21 17.17
CA PHE A 10 5.90 8.92 16.70
C PHE A 10 7.32 9.06 16.12
N SER A 11 8.30 8.42 16.77
CA SER A 11 9.72 8.56 16.41
C SER A 11 10.07 8.05 15.02
N LEU A 12 9.30 7.08 14.49
CA LEU A 12 9.50 6.51 13.16
C LEU A 12 8.62 7.17 12.08
N SER A 13 8.04 8.34 12.36
CA SER A 13 7.20 9.08 11.41
C SER A 13 7.89 9.33 10.05
N PRO A 14 9.19 9.71 9.98
CA PRO A 14 9.88 9.87 8.69
C PRO A 14 9.96 8.57 7.87
N LEU A 15 10.17 7.43 8.55
CA LEU A 15 10.25 6.13 7.89
C LEU A 15 8.86 5.66 7.40
N LEU A 16 7.80 5.93 8.16
CA LEU A 16 6.43 5.69 7.71
C LEU A 16 6.10 6.53 6.47
N ALA A 17 6.49 7.81 6.45
CA ALA A 17 6.30 8.67 5.28
C ALA A 17 7.07 8.13 4.06
N GLN A 18 8.31 7.71 4.23
CA GLN A 18 9.10 7.07 3.17
C GLN A 18 8.45 5.77 2.67
N ALA A 19 7.95 4.91 3.56
CA ALA A 19 7.29 3.67 3.19
C ALA A 19 5.99 3.93 2.40
N ARG A 20 5.21 4.96 2.79
CA ARG A 20 4.01 5.38 2.04
C ARG A 20 4.38 5.88 0.64
N TRP A 21 5.44 6.67 0.53
CA TRP A 21 5.94 7.11 -0.78
C TRP A 21 6.38 5.93 -1.66
N GLN A 22 7.06 4.93 -1.09
CA GLN A 22 7.42 3.70 -1.81
C GLN A 22 6.20 2.90 -2.28
N LEU A 23 5.15 2.84 -1.46
CA LEU A 23 3.89 2.21 -1.83
C LEU A 23 3.21 2.93 -2.99
N ASP A 24 3.18 4.26 -2.96
CA ASP A 24 2.60 5.06 -4.06
C ASP A 24 3.41 4.87 -5.35
N ALA A 25 4.74 4.89 -5.28
CA ALA A 25 5.60 4.57 -6.43
C ALA A 25 5.35 3.15 -6.98
N ALA A 26 5.15 2.16 -6.12
CA ALA A 26 4.84 0.79 -6.53
C ALA A 26 3.46 0.68 -7.19
N ARG A 27 2.47 1.46 -6.73
CA ARG A 27 1.14 1.55 -7.34
C ARG A 27 1.19 2.18 -8.73
N ASP A 28 1.99 3.24 -8.88
CA ASP A 28 2.21 3.88 -10.18
C ASP A 28 2.87 2.90 -11.17
N ALA A 29 3.90 2.17 -10.71
CA ALA A 29 4.57 1.14 -11.50
C ALA A 29 3.60 0.02 -11.93
N LEU A 30 2.74 -0.45 -11.02
CA LEU A 30 1.69 -1.41 -11.35
C LEU A 30 0.72 -0.85 -12.41
N GLY A 31 0.30 0.42 -12.28
CA GLY A 31 -0.55 1.08 -13.27
C GLY A 31 0.10 1.16 -14.66
N VAL A 32 1.41 1.42 -14.72
CA VAL A 32 2.18 1.37 -15.99
C VAL A 32 2.20 -0.04 -16.55
N ALA A 33 2.53 -1.05 -15.75
CA ALA A 33 2.60 -2.44 -16.18
C ALA A 33 1.24 -2.96 -16.68
N THR A 34 0.14 -2.59 -16.02
CA THR A 34 -1.23 -2.94 -16.47
C THR A 34 -1.55 -2.35 -17.85
N ARG A 35 -1.18 -1.07 -18.09
CA ARG A 35 -1.38 -0.45 -19.41
C ARG A 35 -0.57 -1.16 -20.49
N GLN A 36 0.72 -1.42 -20.23
CA GLN A 36 1.59 -2.13 -21.16
C GLN A 36 1.08 -3.54 -21.49
N MET A 37 0.59 -4.28 -20.50
CA MET A 37 0.00 -5.60 -20.69
C MET A 37 -1.25 -5.53 -21.58
N ASN A 38 -2.13 -4.55 -21.35
CA ASN A 38 -3.32 -4.36 -22.17
C ASN A 38 -2.96 -3.99 -23.61
N GLU A 39 -2.03 -3.04 -23.79
CA GLU A 39 -1.54 -2.65 -25.12
C GLU A 39 -0.88 -3.81 -25.87
N ALA A 40 -0.12 -4.67 -25.18
CA ALA A 40 0.47 -5.88 -25.77
C ALA A 40 -0.61 -6.88 -26.21
N ARG A 41 -1.66 -7.08 -25.38
CA ARG A 41 -2.80 -7.96 -25.71
C ARG A 41 -3.61 -7.43 -26.89
N ASP A 42 -3.82 -6.12 -26.97
CA ASP A 42 -4.50 -5.49 -28.09
C ASP A 42 -3.70 -5.65 -29.39
N ARG A 43 -2.37 -5.46 -29.34
CA ARG A 43 -1.48 -5.72 -30.48
C ARG A 43 -1.52 -7.18 -30.92
N LEU A 44 -1.54 -8.12 -29.98
CA LEU A 44 -1.69 -9.55 -30.29
C LEU A 44 -3.03 -9.84 -30.97
N ALA A 45 -4.13 -9.30 -30.45
CA ALA A 45 -5.47 -9.48 -31.02
C ALA A 45 -5.55 -8.91 -32.45
N GLN A 46 -4.95 -7.73 -32.70
CA GLN A 46 -4.85 -7.13 -34.03
C GLN A 46 -4.04 -8.01 -34.99
N ALA A 47 -2.88 -8.52 -34.56
CA ALA A 47 -2.05 -9.42 -35.37
C ALA A 47 -2.79 -10.71 -35.73
N GLN A 48 -3.54 -11.30 -34.79
CA GLN A 48 -4.36 -12.47 -35.04
C GLN A 48 -5.49 -12.20 -36.04
N ALA A 49 -6.20 -11.08 -35.90
CA ALA A 49 -7.27 -10.69 -36.82
C ALA A 49 -6.74 -10.45 -38.23
N HIS A 50 -5.57 -9.79 -38.34
CA HIS A 50 -4.93 -9.54 -39.62
C HIS A 50 -4.49 -10.84 -40.30
N LEU A 51 -3.86 -11.76 -39.56
CA LEU A 51 -3.47 -13.07 -40.10
C LEU A 51 -4.70 -13.86 -40.59
N ARG A 52 -5.80 -13.90 -39.83
CA ARG A 52 -7.04 -14.59 -40.24
C ARG A 52 -7.66 -14.02 -41.50
N THR A 53 -7.65 -12.68 -41.63
CA THR A 53 -8.20 -11.99 -42.80
C THR A 53 -7.38 -12.32 -44.05
N GLU A 54 -6.05 -12.28 -43.93
CA GLU A 54 -5.15 -12.53 -45.05
C GLU A 54 -5.10 -14.03 -45.41
N SER A 55 -5.15 -14.95 -44.44
CA SER A 55 -5.24 -16.38 -44.73
C SER A 55 -6.52 -16.72 -45.49
N ALA A 56 -7.67 -16.18 -45.07
CA ALA A 56 -8.95 -16.37 -45.77
C ALA A 56 -8.91 -15.82 -47.20
N ARG A 57 -8.23 -14.70 -47.42
CA ARG A 57 -8.04 -14.10 -48.74
C ARG A 57 -7.18 -14.97 -49.66
N VAL A 58 -6.12 -15.58 -49.14
CA VAL A 58 -5.24 -16.48 -49.89
C VAL A 58 -5.96 -17.79 -50.24
N ASP A 59 -6.73 -18.35 -49.30
CA ASP A 59 -7.49 -19.59 -49.52
C ASP A 59 -8.65 -19.42 -50.52
N GLY A 60 -9.29 -18.25 -50.56
CA GLY A 60 -10.41 -17.96 -51.46
C GLY A 60 -10.01 -17.70 -52.93
N ALA A 61 -8.71 -17.60 -53.24
CA ALA A 61 -8.24 -17.31 -54.58
C ALA A 61 -7.95 -18.61 -55.35
N SER A 62 -8.94 -19.09 -56.11
CA SER A 62 -8.91 -20.40 -56.80
C SER A 62 -8.11 -20.45 -58.10
N GLN A 63 -7.67 -19.31 -58.66
CA GLN A 63 -6.85 -19.21 -59.87
C GLN A 63 -5.68 -18.23 -59.68
N VAL A 64 -4.69 -18.63 -58.88
CA VAL A 64 -3.53 -17.79 -58.60
C VAL A 64 -2.31 -18.32 -59.33
N ASP A 65 -1.70 -17.46 -60.14
CA ASP A 65 -0.35 -17.64 -60.69
C ASP A 65 0.63 -18.04 -59.58
N ILE A 66 1.52 -19.00 -59.86
CA ILE A 66 2.48 -19.58 -58.91
C ILE A 66 3.29 -18.47 -58.22
N GLY A 67 3.73 -17.45 -58.96
CA GLY A 67 4.47 -16.32 -58.40
C GLY A 67 3.69 -15.55 -57.34
N ARG A 68 2.40 -15.29 -57.60
CA ARG A 68 1.51 -14.61 -56.65
C ARG A 68 1.22 -15.47 -55.43
N ARG A 69 1.10 -16.80 -55.60
CA ARG A 69 0.94 -17.72 -54.47
C ARG A 69 2.19 -17.74 -53.58
N MET A 70 3.38 -17.77 -54.16
CA MET A 70 4.64 -17.70 -53.41
C MET A 70 4.77 -16.39 -52.62
N ALA A 71 4.43 -15.26 -53.24
CA ALA A 71 4.43 -13.96 -52.57
C ALA A 71 3.45 -13.92 -51.38
N SER A 72 2.23 -14.46 -51.55
CA SER A 72 1.26 -14.58 -50.47
C SER A 72 1.75 -15.46 -49.31
N MET A 73 2.37 -16.61 -49.61
CA MET A 73 2.94 -17.50 -48.59
C MET A 73 4.07 -16.82 -47.81
N ALA A 74 4.96 -16.10 -48.51
CA ALA A 74 6.03 -15.33 -47.88
C ALA A 74 5.46 -14.24 -46.96
N PHE A 75 4.42 -13.53 -47.41
CA PHE A 75 3.73 -12.54 -46.59
C PHE A 75 3.08 -13.16 -45.34
N LEU A 76 2.36 -14.28 -45.47
CA LEU A 76 1.80 -14.99 -44.33
C LEU A 76 2.87 -15.44 -43.32
N ALA A 77 4.04 -15.86 -43.79
CA ALA A 77 5.17 -16.17 -42.91
C ALA A 77 5.62 -14.94 -42.11
N THR A 78 5.73 -13.77 -42.73
CA THR A 78 6.06 -12.52 -42.00
C THR A 78 4.99 -12.13 -40.99
N LEU A 79 3.70 -12.38 -41.29
CA LEU A 79 2.62 -12.15 -40.34
C LEU A 79 2.68 -13.12 -39.15
N HIS A 80 3.07 -14.36 -39.40
CA HIS A 80 3.28 -15.35 -38.35
C HIS A 80 4.44 -14.94 -37.42
N GLU A 81 5.56 -14.46 -37.97
CA GLU A 81 6.67 -13.94 -37.17
C GLU A 81 6.24 -12.74 -36.28
N ARG A 82 5.46 -11.81 -36.84
CA ARG A 82 4.87 -10.70 -36.07
C ARG A 82 3.95 -11.19 -34.96
N LEU A 83 3.17 -12.24 -35.22
CA LEU A 83 2.30 -12.85 -34.23
C LEU A 83 3.11 -13.45 -33.07
N GLU A 84 4.17 -14.20 -33.36
CA GLU A 84 5.05 -14.78 -32.34
C GLU A 84 5.76 -13.68 -31.53
N THR A 85 6.19 -12.60 -32.18
CA THR A 85 6.74 -11.42 -31.51
C THR A 85 5.73 -10.80 -30.54
N ALA A 86 4.49 -10.57 -30.98
CA ALA A 86 3.43 -10.02 -30.13
C ALA A 86 3.08 -10.95 -28.95
N LYS A 87 3.13 -12.28 -29.13
CA LYS A 87 2.96 -13.25 -28.04
C LYS A 87 4.08 -13.12 -27.00
N ALA A 88 5.33 -13.00 -27.44
CA ALA A 88 6.47 -12.82 -26.55
C ALA A 88 6.39 -11.50 -25.75
N GLU A 89 5.91 -10.42 -26.39
CA GLU A 89 5.65 -9.15 -25.71
C GLU A 89 4.55 -9.28 -24.64
N VAL A 90 3.47 -10.01 -24.92
CA VAL A 90 2.43 -10.30 -23.91
C VAL A 90 3.01 -11.06 -22.73
N GLN A 91 3.81 -12.10 -22.97
CA GLN A 91 4.44 -12.87 -21.88
C GLN A 91 5.37 -12.00 -21.02
N THR A 92 6.16 -11.14 -21.66
CA THR A 92 7.08 -10.23 -20.95
C THR A 92 6.30 -9.20 -20.12
N SER A 93 5.26 -8.60 -20.68
CA SER A 93 4.42 -7.63 -19.97
C SER A 93 3.60 -8.26 -18.84
N GLU A 94 3.18 -9.51 -18.98
CA GLU A 94 2.55 -10.29 -17.90
C GLU A 94 3.53 -10.56 -16.74
N ALA A 95 4.77 -10.92 -17.04
CA ALA A 95 5.82 -11.09 -16.03
C ALA A 95 6.07 -9.77 -15.28
N MET A 96 6.23 -8.65 -16.01
CA MET A 96 6.39 -7.32 -15.40
C MET A 96 5.20 -6.93 -14.52
N HIS A 97 3.98 -7.27 -14.92
CA HIS A 97 2.78 -7.02 -14.13
C HIS A 97 2.77 -7.84 -12.83
N VAL A 98 3.18 -9.10 -12.88
CA VAL A 98 3.31 -9.95 -11.68
C VAL A 98 4.35 -9.36 -10.73
N ASP A 99 5.52 -8.96 -11.24
CA ASP A 99 6.59 -8.38 -10.42
C ASP A 99 6.15 -7.06 -9.77
N ALA A 100 5.50 -6.17 -10.54
CA ALA A 100 4.98 -4.91 -10.02
C ALA A 100 3.89 -5.12 -8.95
N ARG A 101 3.05 -6.14 -9.12
CA ARG A 101 2.03 -6.51 -8.12
C ARG A 101 2.67 -7.00 -6.83
N GLU A 102 3.68 -7.85 -6.92
CA GLU A 102 4.41 -8.34 -5.73
C GLU A 102 5.10 -7.19 -5.01
N ALA A 103 5.75 -6.28 -5.74
CA ALA A 103 6.36 -5.08 -5.17
C ALA A 103 5.35 -4.21 -4.40
N CYS A 104 4.13 -4.04 -4.94
CA CYS A 104 3.05 -3.33 -4.28
C CYS A 104 2.60 -4.02 -2.98
N ILE A 105 2.46 -5.35 -2.98
CA ILE A 105 2.12 -6.13 -1.79
C ILE A 105 3.20 -5.98 -0.71
N GLN A 106 4.47 -6.03 -1.09
CA GLN A 106 5.59 -5.90 -0.15
C GLN A 106 5.66 -4.48 0.44
N ALA A 107 5.46 -3.44 -0.37
CA ALA A 107 5.41 -2.06 0.10
C ALA A 107 4.21 -1.83 1.05
N GLN A 108 3.04 -2.39 0.73
CA GLN A 108 1.85 -2.33 1.58
C GLN A 108 2.10 -2.97 2.95
N ARG A 109 2.68 -4.18 2.98
CA ARG A 109 3.08 -4.85 4.23
C ARG A 109 4.08 -4.02 5.04
N HIS A 110 4.93 -3.23 4.38
CA HIS A 110 5.88 -2.37 5.08
C HIS A 110 5.16 -1.21 5.80
N VAL A 111 4.23 -0.54 5.12
CA VAL A 111 3.39 0.52 5.71
C VAL A 111 2.58 -0.04 6.89
N GLU A 112 1.91 -1.17 6.71
CA GLU A 112 1.10 -1.80 7.76
C GLU A 112 1.91 -2.16 9.00
N ARG A 113 3.18 -2.58 8.84
CA ARG A 113 4.07 -2.83 9.98
C ARG A 113 4.34 -1.56 10.79
N PHE A 114 4.61 -0.44 10.14
CA PHE A 114 4.82 0.82 10.84
C PHE A 114 3.56 1.35 11.51
N GLU A 115 2.40 1.24 10.85
CA GLU A 115 1.12 1.68 11.41
C GLU A 115 0.73 0.85 12.65
N LYS A 116 1.02 -0.46 12.65
CA LYS A 116 0.86 -1.31 13.84
C LYS A 116 1.76 -0.86 15.00
N VAL A 117 3.02 -0.53 14.72
CA VAL A 117 3.95 -0.04 15.74
C VAL A 117 3.51 1.32 16.27
N GLU A 118 3.04 2.22 15.40
CA GLU A 118 2.50 3.52 15.80
C GLU A 118 1.28 3.37 16.70
N ALA A 119 0.34 2.48 16.35
CA ALA A 119 -0.83 2.19 17.17
C ALA A 119 -0.45 1.67 18.56
N HIS A 120 0.50 0.75 18.64
CA HIS A 120 0.97 0.22 19.92
C HIS A 120 1.68 1.28 20.78
N GLN A 121 2.52 2.12 20.18
CA GLN A 121 3.17 3.23 20.90
C GLN A 121 2.16 4.28 21.37
N TRP A 122 1.11 4.53 20.58
CA TRP A 122 0.02 5.41 20.97
C TRP A 122 -0.75 4.86 22.18
N GLU A 123 -1.09 3.57 22.18
CA GLU A 123 -1.75 2.91 23.31
C GLU A 123 -0.91 2.99 24.58
N ALA A 124 0.39 2.69 24.49
CA ALA A 124 1.32 2.81 25.63
C ALA A 124 1.38 4.25 26.16
N PHE A 125 1.46 5.24 25.27
CA PHE A 125 1.45 6.65 25.66
C PHE A 125 0.15 7.05 26.38
N VAL A 126 -1.00 6.58 25.91
CA VAL A 126 -2.29 6.84 26.57
C VAL A 126 -2.32 6.23 27.96
N GLN A 127 -1.89 4.97 28.12
CA GLN A 127 -1.82 4.30 29.42
C GLN A 127 -0.91 5.05 30.40
N ASP A 128 0.27 5.50 29.95
CA ASP A 128 1.20 6.26 30.77
C ASP A 128 0.61 7.60 31.22
N LYS A 129 -0.15 8.28 30.35
CA LYS A 129 -0.82 9.54 30.68
C LYS A 129 -1.97 9.36 31.66
N GLU A 130 -2.78 8.32 31.48
CA GLU A 130 -3.86 7.98 32.41
C GLU A 130 -3.28 7.59 33.79
N ALA A 131 -2.20 6.81 33.82
CA ALA A 131 -1.51 6.45 35.07
C ALA A 131 -0.86 7.65 35.76
N ALA A 132 -0.32 8.62 35.01
CA ALA A 132 0.17 9.87 35.57
C ALA A 132 -0.97 10.70 36.19
N GLN A 133 -2.08 10.85 35.46
CA GLN A 133 -3.25 11.60 35.93
C GLN A 133 -3.88 10.96 37.19
N ALA A 134 -3.96 9.62 37.24
CA ALA A 134 -4.45 8.91 38.42
C ALA A 134 -3.55 9.17 39.65
N ARG A 135 -2.23 9.13 39.49
CA ARG A 135 -1.28 9.46 40.56
C ARG A 135 -1.41 10.90 41.04
N GLU A 136 -1.64 11.84 40.14
CA GLU A 136 -1.89 13.25 40.48
C GLU A 136 -3.20 13.42 41.26
N SER A 137 -4.28 12.75 40.84
CA SER A 137 -5.54 12.79 41.59
C SER A 137 -5.44 12.17 42.98
N ASP A 138 -4.70 11.05 43.11
CA ASP A 138 -4.46 10.40 44.40
C ASP A 138 -3.64 11.31 45.33
N ALA A 139 -2.60 11.96 44.79
CA ALA A 139 -1.79 12.91 45.54
C ALA A 139 -2.59 14.14 46.00
N ASP A 140 -3.45 14.70 45.15
CA ASP A 140 -4.34 15.81 45.52
C ASP A 140 -5.35 15.39 46.60
N TRP A 141 -5.95 14.20 46.47
CA TRP A 141 -6.84 13.67 47.50
C TRP A 141 -6.13 13.48 48.85
N LEU A 142 -4.92 12.93 48.85
CA LEU A 142 -4.09 12.80 50.06
C LEU A 142 -3.72 14.17 50.66
N ALA A 143 -3.38 15.17 49.83
CA ALA A 143 -3.06 16.51 50.29
C ALA A 143 -4.27 17.19 50.96
N ARG A 144 -5.47 17.06 50.37
CA ARG A 144 -6.71 17.62 50.93
C ARG A 144 -7.10 16.95 52.25
N THR A 145 -6.98 15.62 52.33
CA THR A 145 -7.32 14.87 53.55
C THR A 145 -6.32 15.16 54.69
N ALA A 146 -5.03 15.29 54.38
CA ALA A 146 -4.01 15.71 55.35
C ALA A 146 -4.28 17.11 55.93
N HIS A 147 -4.69 18.06 55.08
CA HIS A 147 -5.07 19.41 55.53
C HIS A 147 -6.29 19.38 56.49
N LEU A 148 -7.29 18.54 56.22
CA LEU A 148 -8.47 18.41 57.09
C LEU A 148 -8.15 17.80 58.46
N GLN A 149 -7.23 16.83 58.51
CA GLN A 149 -6.78 16.23 59.76
C GLN A 149 -5.95 17.22 60.62
N GLY A 150 -5.11 18.04 59.99
CA GLY A 150 -4.32 19.06 60.69
C GLY A 150 -5.15 20.20 61.32
N VAL A 151 -6.26 20.58 60.69
CA VAL A 151 -7.19 21.61 61.21
C VAL A 151 -8.04 21.08 62.39
N SER A 152 -8.18 19.76 62.51
CA SER A 152 -8.97 19.11 63.56
C SER A 152 -8.27 19.00 64.92
N HIS A 153 -7.07 19.57 65.06
CA HIS A 153 -6.41 19.81 66.36
C HIS A 153 -6.45 21.31 66.73
N PRO A 154 -7.63 21.88 67.07
CA PRO A 154 -7.63 23.08 67.89
C PRO A 154 -7.11 22.67 69.26
N SER A 155 -6.00 23.29 69.66
CA SER A 155 -5.45 23.27 71.00
C SER A 155 -6.57 23.34 72.03
N HIS A 156 -6.86 22.22 72.70
CA HIS A 156 -7.48 22.23 74.02
C HIS A 156 -6.40 22.72 75.00
N ALA A 157 -6.00 23.97 74.83
CA ALA A 157 -5.26 24.76 75.79
C ALA A 157 -6.31 25.49 76.62
N GLY A 158 -6.73 24.86 77.70
CA GLY A 158 -7.63 25.42 78.68
C GLY A 158 -7.95 24.34 79.70
N ASP A 159 -7.76 24.53 80.99
CA ASP A 159 -7.10 25.62 81.69
C ASP A 159 -6.71 25.00 83.03
N SER A 160 -5.53 25.31 83.50
CA SER A 160 -5.11 25.02 84.87
C SER A 160 -6.02 25.76 85.84
N HIS A 161 -6.70 25.04 86.74
CA HIS A 161 -7.09 25.63 88.01
C HIS A 161 -6.83 24.69 89.18
N ASP A 162 -6.21 25.30 90.18
CA ASP A 162 -5.82 24.83 91.50
C ASP A 162 -6.94 24.15 92.31
#